data_AF-A0A1D3S2C2-F1
#
_entry.id   AF-A0A1D3S2C2-F1
#
_cell.length_a   1.000
_cell.length_b   1.000
_cell.length_c   1.000
_cell.angle_alpha   90.00
_cell.angle_beta   90.00
_cell.angle_gamma   90.00
#
_symmetry.space_group_name_H-M   'P 1'
#
loop_
_entity.id
_entity.type
_entity.pdbx_description
1 polymer ?
#
loop_
_entity_poly.entity_id
_entity_poly.type
_entity_poly.pdbx_seq_one_letter_code
_entity_poly.pdbx_strand_id
1 'polypeptide(L)'
;MENQTKENNLNGESDKHDEERKENPVSNDEGDNINDSQLDELFEDFLKDVESITSNQNAPKETNKLKKEDAEKEINRILSNKNSSPFEILGIHQNINLDIIKNRYRQLSILIHPDKCKLEKANEAFHILNTAYEDLKRDDIKEQYKSVYEVAKKNIVKKLNLKKKKNDINEYLNIEEEEYEITKEIQQLINEECEVLLKQQKEKFEYAQKCKLANLKYVQEKEEEKLREELKKEEEQKLWAERRDERVNSWKSYKNENIKNEKEFHLYKNISKRKEERTEEELEQIKKMSIKSNVDNHTYKKRRKN
;
A
#
# COMPACT_ATOMS: atom_id res chain seq x y z
N MET A 1 -48.79 9.90 -39.66
CA MET A 1 -49.78 9.18 -38.83
C MET A 1 -49.23 7.78 -38.68
N GLU A 2 -48.94 7.20 -37.53
CA GLU A 2 -49.19 7.48 -36.12
C GLU A 2 -48.20 6.62 -35.31
N ASN A 3 -47.91 7.04 -34.09
CA ASN A 3 -47.13 6.31 -33.08
C ASN A 3 -47.72 4.90 -32.80
N GLN A 4 -46.88 3.93 -32.42
CA GLN A 4 -47.02 3.26 -31.12
C GLN A 4 -45.90 2.25 -30.79
N THR A 5 -45.50 2.37 -29.53
CA THR A 5 -44.69 1.54 -28.63
C THR A 5 -45.10 0.06 -28.54
N LYS A 6 -44.12 -0.81 -28.24
CA LYS A 6 -44.20 -2.05 -27.42
C LYS A 6 -42.76 -2.46 -27.07
N GLU A 7 -42.29 -2.16 -25.87
CA GLU A 7 -42.26 -3.07 -24.71
C GLU A 7 -41.40 -4.31 -24.95
N ASN A 8 -40.13 -4.25 -24.54
CA ASN A 8 -39.30 -5.43 -24.30
C ASN A 8 -39.15 -5.61 -22.79
N ASN A 9 -39.63 -6.76 -22.34
CA ASN A 9 -39.77 -7.19 -20.96
C ASN A 9 -38.48 -7.89 -20.48
N LEU A 10 -38.26 -7.77 -19.17
CA LEU A 10 -37.17 -8.36 -18.39
C LEU A 10 -37.14 -9.89 -18.45
N ASN A 11 -35.92 -10.44 -18.36
CA ASN A 11 -35.48 -11.62 -17.59
C ASN A 11 -33.97 -11.76 -17.92
N GLY A 12 -33.00 -11.68 -17.00
CA GLY A 12 -33.01 -12.13 -15.62
C GLY A 12 -32.41 -13.54 -15.54
N GLU A 13 -31.18 -13.72 -16.04
CA GLU A 13 -30.44 -14.99 -15.94
C GLU A 13 -29.18 -14.74 -15.11
N SER A 14 -29.29 -15.16 -13.85
CA SER A 14 -28.26 -15.07 -12.82
C SER A 14 -27.24 -16.19 -13.02
N ASP A 15 -26.08 -15.88 -13.59
CA ASP A 15 -24.92 -16.77 -13.52
C ASP A 15 -24.23 -16.57 -12.16
N LYS A 16 -24.50 -17.51 -11.25
CA LYS A 16 -23.78 -17.65 -9.98
C LYS A 16 -22.44 -18.30 -10.29
N HIS A 17 -21.41 -17.48 -10.45
CA HIS A 17 -20.04 -17.93 -10.22
C HIS A 17 -19.71 -17.73 -8.74
N ASP A 18 -19.82 -18.83 -7.99
CA ASP A 18 -19.18 -18.99 -6.68
C ASP A 18 -17.66 -18.92 -6.88
N GLU A 19 -17.07 -17.73 -6.73
CA GLU A 19 -15.64 -17.61 -6.45
C GLU A 19 -15.45 -17.77 -4.93
N GLU A 20 -15.05 -18.99 -4.57
CA GLU A 20 -14.45 -19.30 -3.27
C GLU A 20 -13.41 -18.24 -2.92
N ARG A 21 -13.76 -17.44 -1.91
CA ARG A 21 -12.86 -16.55 -1.18
C ARG A 21 -11.80 -17.42 -0.51
N LYS A 22 -10.74 -17.78 -1.23
CA LYS A 22 -9.51 -18.28 -0.62
C LYS A 22 -8.86 -17.10 0.08
N GLU A 23 -9.17 -16.97 1.37
CA GLU A 23 -8.40 -16.19 2.32
C GLU A 23 -6.96 -16.70 2.25
N ASN A 24 -6.11 -15.96 1.54
CA ASN A 24 -4.68 -16.14 1.69
C ASN A 24 -4.31 -15.64 3.09
N PRO A 25 -3.60 -16.45 3.89
CA PRO A 25 -3.29 -16.09 5.26
C PRO A 25 -2.41 -14.84 5.24
N VAL A 26 -2.88 -13.82 5.96
CA VAL A 26 -2.04 -12.72 6.43
C VAL A 26 -0.89 -13.38 7.19
N SER A 27 0.30 -13.34 6.61
CA SER A 27 1.53 -13.65 7.33
C SER A 27 1.66 -12.57 8.41
N ASN A 28 1.15 -12.87 9.59
CA ASN A 28 1.57 -12.20 10.81
C ASN A 28 3.10 -12.30 10.82
N ASP A 29 3.76 -11.16 10.71
CA ASP A 29 5.15 -10.98 11.14
C ASP A 29 5.13 -11.01 12.68
N GLU A 30 4.71 -12.15 13.22
CA GLU A 30 5.05 -12.56 14.57
C GLU A 30 6.52 -12.91 14.47
N GLY A 31 7.37 -12.02 14.98
CA GLY A 31 8.76 -12.38 15.22
C GLY A 31 8.73 -13.68 16.03
N ASP A 32 9.12 -14.77 15.38
CA ASP A 32 9.27 -16.08 15.99
C ASP A 32 10.21 -15.90 17.17
N ASN A 33 9.63 -15.74 18.34
CA ASN A 33 10.34 -15.72 19.59
C ASN A 33 10.71 -17.18 19.80
N ILE A 34 11.80 -17.60 19.15
CA ILE A 34 12.35 -18.94 19.29
C ILE A 34 12.54 -19.15 20.78
N ASN A 35 11.74 -20.05 21.36
CA ASN A 35 11.71 -20.25 22.79
C ASN A 35 13.11 -20.64 23.26
N ASP A 36 13.71 -19.89 24.19
CA ASP A 36 15.08 -20.14 24.67
C ASP A 36 15.26 -21.60 25.14
N SER A 37 14.20 -22.23 25.66
CA SER A 37 14.22 -23.66 25.99
C SER A 37 14.36 -24.60 24.79
N GLN A 38 13.78 -24.26 23.64
CA GLN A 38 13.91 -25.07 22.42
C GLN A 38 15.31 -24.92 21.80
N LEU A 39 15.93 -23.75 21.97
CA LEU A 39 17.34 -23.53 21.64
C LEU A 39 18.27 -24.36 22.53
N ASP A 40 18.01 -24.37 23.83
CA ASP A 40 18.79 -25.14 24.80
C ASP A 40 18.65 -26.65 24.58
N GLU A 41 17.44 -27.16 24.29
CA GLU A 41 17.20 -28.59 24.05
C GLU A 41 17.93 -29.09 22.79
N LEU A 42 17.87 -28.33 21.69
CA LEU A 42 18.61 -28.64 20.46
C LEU A 42 20.13 -28.61 20.69
N PHE A 43 20.60 -27.76 21.61
CA PHE A 43 22.00 -27.64 21.98
C PHE A 43 22.49 -28.74 22.95
N GLU A 44 21.62 -29.23 23.83
CA GLU A 44 21.94 -30.36 24.72
C GLU A 44 22.08 -31.68 23.97
N ASP A 45 21.18 -31.96 23.02
CA ASP A 45 21.32 -33.10 22.11
C ASP A 45 22.61 -33.00 21.28
N PHE A 46 22.98 -31.78 20.90
CA PHE A 46 24.24 -31.48 20.21
C PHE A 46 25.50 -31.74 21.07
N LEU A 47 25.51 -31.37 22.35
CA LEU A 47 26.67 -31.66 23.22
C LEU A 47 26.81 -33.18 23.46
N LYS A 48 25.70 -33.92 23.56
CA LYS A 48 25.72 -35.39 23.66
C LYS A 48 26.28 -36.05 22.40
N ASP A 49 25.94 -35.55 21.22
CA ASP A 49 26.50 -36.03 19.95
C ASP A 49 28.01 -35.76 19.85
N VAL A 50 28.47 -34.59 20.28
CA VAL A 50 29.92 -34.27 20.32
C VAL A 50 30.65 -35.14 21.34
N GLU A 51 30.09 -35.35 22.52
CA GLU A 51 30.70 -36.14 23.59
C GLU A 51 30.78 -37.64 23.22
N SER A 52 29.76 -38.16 22.54
CA SER A 52 29.76 -39.53 22.00
C SER A 52 30.75 -39.72 20.84
N ILE A 53 30.89 -38.74 19.93
CA ILE A 53 31.92 -38.76 18.87
C ILE A 53 33.33 -38.70 19.47
N THR A 54 33.55 -37.86 20.47
CA THR A 54 34.86 -37.76 21.14
C THR A 54 35.20 -38.98 21.98
N SER A 55 34.23 -39.79 22.40
CA SER A 55 34.47 -41.02 23.16
C SER A 55 35.01 -42.18 22.29
N ASN A 56 34.81 -42.15 20.97
CA ASN A 56 35.39 -43.10 20.01
C ASN A 56 36.71 -42.57 19.43
N GLN A 57 37.79 -42.70 20.19
CA GLN A 57 39.12 -42.17 19.83
C GLN A 57 39.82 -43.02 18.75
N ASN A 58 40.07 -42.44 17.57
CA ASN A 58 41.21 -42.74 16.67
C ASN A 58 41.34 -41.73 15.51
N ALA A 59 41.41 -40.42 15.80
CA ALA A 59 41.73 -39.40 14.81
C ALA A 59 42.75 -38.39 15.39
N PRO A 60 43.72 -37.89 14.60
CA PRO A 60 44.73 -36.96 15.07
C PRO A 60 44.07 -35.64 15.51
N LYS A 61 44.32 -35.29 16.77
CA LYS A 61 43.83 -34.08 17.42
C LYS A 61 44.57 -32.86 16.87
N GLU A 62 44.06 -32.23 15.81
CA GLU A 62 44.27 -30.80 15.60
C GLU A 62 43.42 -30.03 16.62
N THR A 63 43.90 -29.95 17.86
CA THR A 63 43.35 -29.01 18.84
C THR A 63 43.77 -27.60 18.45
N ASN A 64 43.06 -27.01 17.48
CA ASN A 64 43.00 -25.56 17.36
C ASN A 64 42.32 -25.04 18.62
N LYS A 65 43.15 -24.65 19.59
CA LYS A 65 42.73 -24.02 20.84
C LYS A 65 42.05 -22.70 20.46
N LEU A 66 40.73 -22.72 20.33
CA LEU A 66 39.88 -21.58 19.99
C LEU A 66 40.27 -20.42 20.93
N LYS A 67 40.91 -19.39 20.40
CA LYS A 67 41.36 -18.26 21.23
C LYS A 67 40.16 -17.36 21.49
N LYS A 68 40.09 -16.80 22.70
CA LYS A 68 39.03 -15.86 23.09
C LYS A 68 38.96 -14.64 22.15
N GLU A 69 40.10 -14.24 21.58
CA GLU A 69 40.21 -13.18 20.56
C GLU A 69 39.47 -13.51 19.25
N ASP A 70 39.38 -14.79 18.89
CA ASP A 70 38.66 -15.22 17.68
C ASP A 70 37.15 -15.20 17.93
N ALA A 71 36.70 -15.45 19.17
CA ALA A 71 35.29 -15.37 19.55
C ALA A 71 34.75 -13.94 19.44
N GLU A 72 35.47 -12.95 19.96
CA GLU A 72 35.06 -11.55 19.91
C GLU A 72 34.99 -11.02 18.47
N LYS A 73 35.95 -11.40 17.62
CA LYS A 73 35.95 -11.05 16.19
C LYS A 73 34.74 -11.65 15.47
N GLU A 74 34.44 -12.93 15.70
CA GLU A 74 33.29 -13.59 15.07
C GLU A 74 31.95 -13.02 15.55
N ILE A 75 31.82 -12.71 16.85
CA ILE A 75 30.62 -12.05 17.39
C ILE A 75 30.41 -10.69 16.70
N ASN A 76 31.46 -9.87 16.60
CA ASN A 76 31.36 -8.57 15.93
C ASN A 76 31.07 -8.70 14.42
N ARG A 77 31.60 -9.74 13.75
CA ARG A 77 31.29 -10.06 12.35
C ARG A 77 29.80 -10.39 12.18
N ILE A 78 29.28 -11.32 12.98
CA ILE A 78 27.88 -11.75 12.93
C ILE A 78 26.93 -10.57 13.18
N LEU A 79 27.21 -9.74 14.18
CA LEU A 79 26.37 -8.59 14.52
C LEU A 79 26.39 -7.49 13.46
N SER A 80 27.54 -7.27 12.82
CA SER A 80 27.65 -6.32 11.71
C SER A 80 26.86 -6.79 10.49
N ASN A 81 26.80 -8.11 10.27
CA ASN A 81 26.13 -8.75 9.14
C ASN A 81 24.69 -9.23 9.45
N LYS A 82 24.06 -8.72 10.52
CA LYS A 82 22.71 -9.15 10.94
C LYS A 82 21.61 -8.97 9.88
N ASN A 83 21.80 -8.05 8.94
CA ASN A 83 20.86 -7.78 7.84
C ASN A 83 21.30 -8.43 6.51
N SER A 84 22.38 -9.20 6.53
CA SER A 84 22.94 -9.88 5.35
C SER A 84 22.29 -11.24 5.15
N SER A 85 22.67 -11.92 4.07
CA SER A 85 22.24 -13.29 3.81
C SER A 85 22.69 -14.28 4.90
N PRO A 86 21.89 -15.31 5.21
CA PRO A 86 22.28 -16.41 6.11
C PRO A 86 23.62 -17.07 5.74
N PHE A 87 23.94 -17.09 4.44
CA PHE A 87 25.19 -17.62 3.90
C PHE A 87 26.42 -16.82 4.33
N GLU A 88 26.30 -15.48 4.36
CA GLU A 88 27.36 -14.58 4.83
C GLU A 88 27.57 -14.69 6.34
N ILE A 89 26.49 -14.87 7.10
CA ILE A 89 26.53 -15.08 8.56
C ILE A 89 27.35 -16.35 8.89
N LEU A 90 27.03 -17.49 8.28
CA LEU A 90 27.81 -18.72 8.47
C LEU A 90 29.18 -18.70 7.74
N GLY A 91 29.34 -17.82 6.75
CA GLY A 91 30.54 -17.73 5.90
C GLY A 91 30.68 -18.91 4.95
N ILE A 92 29.55 -19.42 4.41
CA ILE A 92 29.51 -20.54 3.46
C ILE A 92 28.98 -20.02 2.13
N HIS A 93 29.79 -20.10 1.08
CA HIS A 93 29.43 -19.58 -0.24
C HIS A 93 29.58 -20.59 -1.38
N GLN A 94 30.35 -21.67 -1.16
CA GLN A 94 30.60 -22.71 -2.14
C GLN A 94 30.13 -24.06 -1.62
N ASN A 95 29.76 -24.96 -2.53
CA ASN A 95 29.43 -26.36 -2.25
C ASN A 95 28.43 -26.48 -1.08
N ILE A 96 27.30 -25.79 -1.20
CA ILE A 96 26.26 -25.72 -0.17
C ILE A 96 25.70 -27.12 0.06
N ASN A 97 26.18 -27.76 1.13
CA ASN A 97 25.71 -29.05 1.61
C ASN A 97 25.28 -28.88 3.07
N LEU A 98 24.20 -29.56 3.45
CA LEU A 98 23.68 -29.59 4.81
C LEU A 98 24.75 -29.99 5.83
N ASP A 99 25.65 -30.92 5.48
CA ASP A 99 26.72 -31.36 6.40
C ASP A 99 27.74 -30.25 6.67
N ILE A 100 28.05 -29.43 5.66
CA ILE A 100 28.97 -28.29 5.79
C ILE A 100 28.31 -27.19 6.63
N ILE A 101 27.03 -26.92 6.38
CA ILE A 101 26.21 -25.97 7.16
C ILE A 101 26.19 -26.39 8.64
N LYS A 102 25.86 -27.66 8.93
CA LYS A 102 25.85 -28.22 10.28
C LYS A 102 27.21 -28.13 10.97
N ASN A 103 28.28 -28.50 10.27
CA ASN A 103 29.63 -28.44 10.83
C ASN A 103 30.06 -27.00 11.14
N ARG A 104 29.74 -26.05 10.26
CA ARG A 104 30.09 -24.64 10.46
C ARG A 104 29.27 -24.01 11.58
N TYR A 105 27.97 -24.28 11.61
CA TYR A 105 27.10 -23.90 12.72
C TYR A 105 27.65 -24.43 14.04
N ARG A 106 27.96 -25.72 14.12
CA ARG A 106 28.61 -26.34 15.29
C ARG A 106 29.84 -25.57 15.78
N GLN A 107 30.77 -25.27 14.87
CA GLN A 107 32.00 -24.58 15.22
C GLN A 107 31.74 -23.18 15.77
N LEU A 108 30.83 -22.44 15.14
CA LEU A 108 30.47 -21.09 15.56
C LEU A 108 29.68 -21.10 16.87
N SER A 109 28.72 -22.00 17.03
CA SER A 109 27.90 -22.15 18.23
C SER A 109 28.75 -22.42 19.47
N ILE A 110 29.75 -23.32 19.39
CA ILE A 110 30.69 -23.54 20.50
C ILE A 110 31.50 -22.29 20.82
N LEU A 111 31.90 -21.53 19.80
CA LEU A 111 32.73 -20.35 19.94
C LEU A 111 31.98 -19.17 20.57
N ILE A 112 30.71 -18.98 20.22
CA ILE A 112 29.90 -17.82 20.62
C ILE A 112 28.84 -18.15 21.69
N HIS A 113 28.83 -19.37 22.23
CA HIS A 113 27.84 -19.77 23.23
C HIS A 113 27.89 -18.86 24.48
N PRO A 114 26.74 -18.38 24.99
CA PRO A 114 26.70 -17.43 26.11
C PRO A 114 27.32 -17.98 27.41
N ASP A 115 27.25 -19.30 27.66
CA ASP A 115 27.88 -19.93 28.84
C ASP A 115 29.42 -19.98 28.74
N LYS A 116 29.96 -20.26 27.55
CA LYS A 116 31.42 -20.37 27.35
C LYS A 116 32.07 -19.01 27.10
N CYS A 117 31.32 -18.07 26.53
CA CYS A 117 31.77 -16.73 26.15
C CYS A 117 31.03 -15.67 26.97
N LYS A 118 31.69 -15.13 28.00
CA LYS A 118 31.14 -14.09 28.90
C LYS A 118 31.02 -12.68 28.27
N LEU A 119 30.89 -12.60 26.94
CA LEU A 119 30.71 -11.32 26.25
C LEU A 119 29.22 -10.98 26.24
N GLU A 120 28.86 -9.73 26.57
CA GLU A 120 27.46 -9.28 26.66
C GLU A 120 26.68 -9.50 25.37
N LYS A 121 27.36 -9.36 24.22
CA LYS A 121 26.76 -9.52 22.89
C LYS A 121 26.74 -10.96 22.36
N ALA A 122 27.24 -11.93 23.14
CA ALA A 122 27.30 -13.33 22.72
C ALA A 122 25.91 -13.93 22.52
N ASN A 123 24.95 -13.60 23.40
CA ASN A 123 23.57 -14.08 23.29
C ASN A 123 22.90 -13.59 21.98
N GLU A 124 22.96 -12.29 21.70
CA GLU A 124 22.40 -11.72 20.46
C GLU A 124 23.03 -12.35 19.20
N ALA A 125 24.36 -12.50 19.18
CA ALA A 125 25.05 -13.14 18.06
C ALA A 125 24.67 -14.63 17.88
N PHE A 126 24.46 -15.35 18.99
CA PHE A 126 24.02 -16.74 18.97
C PHE A 126 22.60 -16.87 18.39
N HIS A 127 21.69 -15.99 18.78
CA HIS A 127 20.33 -15.96 18.23
C HIS A 127 20.31 -15.71 16.71
N ILE A 128 21.11 -14.74 16.24
CA ILE A 128 21.27 -14.46 14.80
C ILE A 128 21.85 -15.68 14.07
N LEU A 129 22.86 -16.33 14.64
CA LEU A 129 23.46 -17.54 14.07
C LEU A 129 22.43 -18.67 13.94
N ASN A 130 21.58 -18.85 14.96
CA ASN A 130 20.57 -19.90 14.95
C ASN A 130 19.46 -19.64 13.92
N THR A 131 19.00 -18.39 13.84
CA THR A 131 18.02 -17.97 12.83
C THR A 131 18.57 -18.24 11.43
N ALA A 132 19.83 -17.87 11.16
CA ALA A 132 20.48 -18.16 9.89
C ALA A 132 20.59 -19.66 9.60
N TYR A 133 20.82 -20.50 10.61
CA TYR A 133 20.87 -21.96 10.44
C TYR A 133 19.51 -22.56 10.08
N GLU A 134 18.42 -22.13 10.72
CA GLU A 134 17.08 -22.59 10.39
C GLU A 134 16.65 -22.12 8.99
N ASP A 135 16.99 -20.89 8.60
CA ASP A 135 16.77 -20.42 7.22
C ASP A 135 17.51 -21.30 6.19
N LEU A 136 18.77 -21.64 6.47
CA LEU A 136 19.57 -22.51 5.61
C LEU A 136 19.10 -23.97 5.57
N LYS A 137 18.17 -24.37 6.44
CA LYS A 137 17.57 -25.70 6.40
C LYS A 137 16.55 -25.81 5.27
N ARG A 138 15.86 -24.71 4.93
CA ARG A 138 14.87 -24.64 3.85
C ARG A 138 15.52 -24.78 2.48
N ASP A 139 15.03 -25.71 1.66
CA ASP A 139 15.56 -25.96 0.32
C ASP A 139 15.35 -24.79 -0.64
N ASP A 140 14.22 -24.08 -0.54
CA ASP A 140 13.92 -22.90 -1.36
C ASP A 140 15.03 -21.84 -1.27
N ILE A 141 15.52 -21.57 -0.06
CA ILE A 141 16.54 -20.54 0.20
C ILE A 141 17.90 -20.97 -0.38
N LYS A 142 18.22 -22.26 -0.26
CA LYS A 142 19.43 -22.85 -0.84
C LYS A 142 19.42 -22.79 -2.37
N GLU A 143 18.29 -23.11 -2.99
CA GLU A 143 18.17 -23.06 -4.44
C GLU A 143 18.23 -21.63 -4.98
N GLN A 144 17.54 -20.69 -4.33
CA GLN A 144 17.61 -19.26 -4.67
C GLN A 144 19.04 -18.73 -4.59
N TYR A 145 19.75 -19.02 -3.50
CA TYR A 145 21.13 -18.59 -3.34
C TYR A 145 22.06 -19.21 -4.38
N LYS A 146 21.89 -20.50 -4.71
CA LYS A 146 22.67 -21.14 -5.77
C LYS A 146 22.50 -20.42 -7.12
N SER A 147 21.26 -20.09 -7.48
CA SER A 147 20.97 -19.32 -8.70
C SER A 147 21.63 -17.94 -8.68
N VAL A 148 21.55 -17.22 -7.56
CA VAL A 148 22.20 -15.92 -7.38
C VAL A 148 23.73 -16.05 -7.46
N TYR A 149 24.31 -17.09 -6.85
CA TYR A 149 25.75 -17.34 -6.87
C TYR A 149 26.26 -17.59 -8.29
N GLU A 150 25.53 -18.35 -9.10
CA GLU A 150 25.90 -18.56 -10.51
C GLU A 150 25.87 -17.26 -11.31
N VAL A 151 24.86 -16.40 -11.08
CA VAL A 151 24.77 -15.08 -11.72
C VAL A 151 25.92 -14.17 -11.26
N ALA A 152 26.20 -14.10 -9.96
CA ALA A 152 27.29 -13.32 -9.39
C ALA A 152 28.65 -13.77 -9.94
N LYS A 153 28.90 -15.08 -9.95
CA LYS A 153 30.12 -15.67 -10.54
C LYS A 153 30.27 -15.26 -12.00
N LYS A 154 29.21 -15.37 -12.81
CA LYS A 154 29.22 -14.93 -14.22
C LYS A 154 29.49 -13.43 -14.36
N ASN A 155 28.91 -12.58 -13.50
CA ASN A 155 29.13 -11.14 -13.52
C ASN A 155 30.58 -10.79 -13.21
N ILE A 156 31.17 -11.37 -12.15
CA ILE A 156 32.56 -11.11 -11.76
C ILE A 156 33.54 -11.63 -12.80
N VAL A 157 33.34 -12.85 -13.33
CA VAL A 157 34.15 -13.41 -14.40
C VAL A 157 34.18 -12.48 -15.62
N LYS A 158 33.02 -11.97 -16.04
CA LYS A 158 32.92 -11.00 -17.14
C LYS A 158 33.61 -9.68 -16.81
N LYS A 159 33.38 -9.15 -15.60
CA LYS A 159 33.95 -7.86 -15.16
C LYS A 159 35.48 -7.90 -15.10
N LEU A 160 36.05 -9.02 -14.68
CA LEU A 160 37.50 -9.21 -14.54
C LEU A 160 38.16 -9.85 -15.78
N ASN A 161 37.38 -10.20 -16.82
CA ASN A 161 37.86 -10.89 -18.02
C ASN A 161 38.73 -12.13 -17.71
N LEU A 162 38.29 -12.95 -16.74
CA LEU A 162 39.05 -14.11 -16.31
C LEU A 162 39.17 -15.13 -17.45
N LYS A 163 40.38 -15.67 -17.64
CA LYS A 163 40.62 -16.71 -18.65
C LYS A 163 40.12 -18.06 -18.13
N LYS A 164 39.46 -18.81 -19.01
CA LYS A 164 39.05 -20.19 -18.73
C LYS A 164 40.30 -21.04 -18.52
N LYS A 165 40.31 -21.86 -17.46
CA LYS A 165 41.34 -22.87 -17.29
C LYS A 165 41.06 -23.99 -18.29
N LYS A 166 42.03 -24.33 -19.14
CA LYS A 166 41.93 -25.52 -19.97
C LYS A 166 42.27 -26.72 -19.11
N ASN A 167 41.27 -27.54 -18.81
CA ASN A 167 41.47 -28.88 -18.28
C ASN A 167 41.33 -29.85 -19.44
N ASP A 168 42.45 -30.42 -19.91
CA ASP A 168 42.47 -31.41 -21.00
C ASP A 168 41.61 -32.65 -20.69
N ILE A 169 41.31 -32.89 -19.40
CA ILE A 169 40.46 -33.97 -18.89
C ILE A 169 38.96 -33.65 -19.06
N ASN A 170 38.52 -32.39 -18.87
CA ASN A 170 37.11 -32.01 -19.03
C ASN A 170 36.69 -32.03 -20.51
N GLU A 171 37.62 -31.74 -21.42
CA GLU A 171 37.43 -31.88 -22.87
C GLU A 171 37.18 -33.34 -23.28
N TYR A 172 37.81 -34.30 -22.60
CA TYR A 172 37.58 -35.74 -22.82
C TYR A 172 36.26 -36.26 -22.22
N LEU A 173 35.75 -35.62 -21.17
CA LEU A 173 34.52 -36.03 -20.47
C LEU A 173 33.26 -35.28 -20.93
N ASN A 174 33.38 -34.31 -21.84
CA ASN A 174 32.27 -33.42 -22.25
C ASN A 174 31.55 -32.74 -21.06
N ILE A 175 32.29 -32.41 -20.01
CA ILE A 175 31.76 -31.69 -18.85
C ILE A 175 31.95 -30.19 -19.11
N GLU A 176 30.85 -29.45 -19.34
CA GLU A 176 30.83 -27.99 -19.51
C GLU A 176 31.04 -27.21 -18.20
N GLU A 177 31.81 -27.75 -17.25
CA GLU A 177 32.17 -27.01 -16.05
C GLU A 177 33.37 -26.12 -16.36
N GLU A 178 33.06 -24.85 -16.67
CA GLU A 178 34.06 -23.80 -16.84
C GLU A 178 34.75 -23.52 -15.48
N GLU A 179 35.89 -24.16 -15.27
CA GLU A 179 36.77 -23.85 -14.14
C GLU A 179 37.56 -22.56 -14.42
N TYR A 180 37.43 -21.61 -13.51
CA TYR A 180 38.22 -20.38 -13.46
C TYR A 180 39.19 -20.48 -12.30
N GLU A 181 40.37 -19.86 -12.42
CA GLU A 181 41.27 -19.66 -11.28
C GLU A 181 40.65 -18.63 -10.32
N ILE A 182 39.81 -19.11 -9.41
CA ILE A 182 39.17 -18.29 -8.39
C ILE A 182 40.15 -18.17 -7.22
N THR A 183 40.88 -17.06 -7.18
CA THR A 183 41.66 -16.68 -5.99
C THR A 183 40.73 -16.31 -4.84
N LYS A 184 41.25 -16.29 -3.61
CA LYS A 184 40.48 -15.88 -2.42
C LYS A 184 39.86 -14.49 -2.56
N GLU A 185 40.58 -13.58 -3.22
CA GLU A 185 40.09 -12.21 -3.50
C GLU A 185 38.92 -12.22 -4.49
N ILE A 186 39.01 -13.01 -5.57
CA ILE A 186 37.91 -13.17 -6.53
C ILE A 186 36.69 -13.79 -5.83
N GLN A 187 36.90 -14.76 -4.95
CA GLN A 187 35.81 -15.36 -4.17
C GLN A 187 35.12 -14.32 -3.28
N GLN A 188 35.87 -13.43 -2.62
CA GLN A 188 35.30 -12.34 -1.83
C GLN A 188 34.45 -11.41 -2.70
N LEU A 189 34.94 -11.05 -3.90
CA LEU A 189 34.16 -10.23 -4.85
C LEU A 189 32.88 -10.93 -5.31
N ILE A 190 32.91 -12.25 -5.50
CA ILE A 190 31.70 -13.03 -5.83
C ILE A 190 30.70 -12.99 -4.68
N ASN A 191 31.16 -13.13 -3.43
CA ASN A 191 30.28 -13.07 -2.26
C ASN A 191 29.63 -11.69 -2.12
N GLU A 192 30.42 -10.62 -2.25
CA GLU A 192 29.92 -9.24 -2.22
C GLU A 192 28.86 -8.99 -3.31
N GLU A 193 29.11 -9.49 -4.53
CA GLU A 193 28.14 -9.41 -5.63
C GLU A 193 26.86 -10.20 -5.32
N CYS A 194 26.96 -11.36 -4.65
CA CYS A 194 25.78 -12.11 -4.22
C CYS A 194 24.91 -11.30 -3.26
N GLU A 195 25.52 -10.65 -2.25
CA GLU A 195 24.80 -9.82 -1.29
C GLU A 195 24.12 -8.62 -1.98
N VAL A 196 24.81 -8.00 -2.93
CA VAL A 196 24.24 -6.90 -3.73
C VAL A 196 23.04 -7.38 -4.55
N LEU A 197 23.14 -8.54 -5.21
CA LEU A 197 22.04 -9.09 -6.00
C LEU A 197 20.82 -9.47 -5.13
N LEU A 198 21.04 -10.10 -3.98
CA LEU A 198 19.97 -10.43 -3.03
C LEU A 198 19.27 -9.17 -2.52
N LYS A 199 20.04 -8.14 -2.17
CA LYS A 199 19.49 -6.85 -1.73
C LYS A 199 18.65 -6.20 -2.83
N GLN A 200 19.14 -6.17 -4.06
CA GLN A 200 18.38 -5.64 -5.21
C GLN A 200 17.10 -6.44 -5.46
N GLN A 201 17.13 -7.77 -5.30
CA GLN A 201 15.95 -8.62 -5.47
C GLN A 201 14.90 -8.33 -4.40
N LYS A 202 15.32 -8.17 -3.14
CA LYS A 202 14.43 -7.78 -2.02
C LYS A 202 13.80 -6.41 -2.25
N GLU A 203 14.61 -5.40 -2.60
CA GLU A 203 14.12 -4.05 -2.88
C GLU A 203 13.11 -4.02 -4.05
N LYS A 204 13.38 -4.78 -5.12
CA LYS A 204 12.44 -4.92 -6.26
C LYS A 204 11.13 -5.56 -5.84
N PHE A 205 11.18 -6.60 -5.02
CA PHE A 205 10.00 -7.28 -4.52
C PHE A 205 9.15 -6.36 -3.63
N GLU A 206 9.77 -5.68 -2.65
CA GLU A 206 9.10 -4.71 -1.77
C GLU A 206 8.48 -3.57 -2.56
N TYR A 207 9.19 -3.03 -3.55
CA TYR A 207 8.66 -1.99 -4.43
C TYR A 207 7.45 -2.49 -5.22
N ALA A 208 7.51 -3.69 -5.81
CA ALA A 208 6.40 -4.28 -6.54
C ALA A 208 5.17 -4.50 -5.64
N GLN A 209 5.37 -4.99 -4.41
CA GLN A 209 4.30 -5.14 -3.42
C GLN A 209 3.67 -3.80 -3.06
N LYS A 210 4.49 -2.77 -2.80
CA LYS A 210 4.03 -1.42 -2.47
C LYS A 210 3.21 -0.82 -3.61
N CYS A 211 3.65 -0.97 -4.85
CA CYS A 211 2.89 -0.53 -6.02
C CYS A 211 1.54 -1.25 -6.14
N LYS A 212 1.51 -2.57 -5.93
CA LYS A 212 0.27 -3.35 -5.96
C LYS A 212 -0.71 -2.88 -4.89
N LEU A 213 -0.24 -2.67 -3.66
CA LEU A 213 -1.05 -2.18 -2.55
C LEU A 213 -1.61 -0.77 -2.84
N ALA A 214 -0.79 0.13 -3.37
CA ALA A 214 -1.22 1.49 -3.72
C ALA A 214 -2.30 1.48 -4.80
N ASN A 215 -2.16 0.63 -5.82
CA ASN A 215 -3.18 0.47 -6.87
C ASN A 215 -4.48 -0.10 -6.30
N LEU A 216 -4.41 -1.12 -5.43
CA LEU A 216 -5.58 -1.69 -4.77
C LEU A 216 -6.32 -0.63 -3.92
N LYS A 217 -5.57 0.15 -3.13
CA LYS A 217 -6.11 1.24 -2.33
C LYS A 217 -6.77 2.31 -3.19
N TYR A 218 -6.16 2.68 -4.31
CA TYR A 218 -6.73 3.64 -5.25
C TYR A 218 -8.07 3.17 -5.82
N VAL A 219 -8.18 1.89 -6.17
CA VAL A 219 -9.44 1.31 -6.65
C VAL A 219 -10.51 1.32 -5.56
N GLN A 220 -10.16 0.92 -4.34
CA GLN A 220 -11.08 0.94 -3.19
C GLN A 220 -11.61 2.35 -2.91
N GLU A 221 -10.72 3.36 -2.86
CA GLU A 221 -11.11 4.75 -2.62
C GLU A 221 -12.05 5.27 -3.73
N LYS A 222 -11.81 4.88 -4.99
CA LYS A 222 -12.69 5.20 -6.11
C LYS A 222 -14.07 4.54 -6.01
N GLU A 223 -14.14 3.32 -5.51
CA GLU A 223 -15.40 2.62 -5.28
C GLU A 223 -16.18 3.24 -4.10
N GLU A 224 -15.50 3.56 -3.00
CA GLU A 224 -16.08 4.25 -1.85
C GLU A 224 -16.60 5.66 -2.21
N GLU A 225 -15.86 6.39 -3.05
CA GLU A 225 -16.29 7.70 -3.56
C GLU A 225 -17.58 7.58 -4.37
N LYS A 226 -17.67 6.61 -5.28
CA LYS A 226 -18.90 6.34 -6.05
C LYS A 226 -20.07 5.98 -5.14
N LEU A 227 -19.84 5.11 -4.16
CA LEU A 227 -20.86 4.71 -3.19
C LEU A 227 -21.35 5.91 -2.38
N ARG A 228 -20.44 6.79 -1.95
CA ARG A 228 -20.78 8.02 -1.22
C ARG A 228 -21.58 8.99 -2.08
N GLU A 229 -21.23 9.15 -3.35
CA GLU A 229 -22.01 9.97 -4.28
C GLU A 229 -23.41 9.41 -4.52
N GLU A 230 -23.54 8.08 -4.65
CA GLU A 230 -24.82 7.42 -4.83
C GLU A 230 -25.70 7.55 -3.58
N LEU A 231 -25.13 7.35 -2.40
CA LEU A 231 -25.80 7.56 -1.12
C LEU A 231 -26.26 9.01 -0.96
N LYS A 232 -25.41 9.98 -1.30
CA LYS A 232 -25.77 11.41 -1.27
C LYS A 232 -26.92 11.73 -2.24
N LYS A 233 -26.90 11.17 -3.45
CA LYS A 233 -28.01 11.33 -4.42
C LYS A 233 -29.30 10.73 -3.89
N GLU A 234 -29.23 9.59 -3.23
CA GLU A 234 -30.40 8.95 -2.62
C GLU A 234 -30.97 9.81 -1.48
N GLU A 235 -30.12 10.37 -0.62
CA GLU A 235 -30.51 11.32 0.43
C GLU A 235 -31.18 12.58 -0.15
N GLU A 236 -30.59 13.16 -1.21
CA GLU A 236 -31.17 14.31 -1.90
C GLU A 236 -32.54 13.98 -2.51
N GLN A 237 -32.70 12.80 -3.09
CA GLN A 237 -33.98 12.33 -3.62
C GLN A 237 -35.03 12.15 -2.51
N LYS A 238 -34.64 11.57 -1.36
CA LYS A 238 -35.51 11.43 -0.19
C LYS A 238 -35.94 12.80 0.32
N LEU A 239 -35.02 13.72 0.52
CA LEU A 239 -35.30 15.10 0.95
C LEU A 239 -36.18 15.86 -0.08
N TRP A 240 -35.94 15.66 -1.38
CA TRP A 240 -36.78 16.23 -2.43
C TRP A 240 -38.21 15.69 -2.37
N ALA A 241 -38.38 14.39 -2.09
CA ALA A 241 -39.67 13.74 -1.92
C ALA A 241 -40.40 14.19 -0.65
N GLU A 242 -39.69 14.37 0.47
CA GLU A 242 -40.27 14.89 1.73
C GLU A 242 -40.73 16.35 1.57
N ARG A 243 -39.88 17.21 0.99
CA ARG A 243 -40.24 18.61 0.69
C ARG A 243 -41.28 18.76 -0.41
N ARG A 244 -41.79 17.65 -1.00
CA ARG A 244 -42.78 17.69 -2.08
C ARG A 244 -44.05 18.39 -1.62
N ASP A 245 -44.57 18.04 -0.45
CA ASP A 245 -45.84 18.58 0.03
C ASP A 245 -45.75 20.09 0.32
N GLU A 246 -44.62 20.54 0.88
CA GLU A 246 -44.32 21.97 1.07
C GLU A 246 -44.31 22.72 -0.28
N ARG A 247 -43.61 22.19 -1.29
CA ARG A 247 -43.56 22.78 -2.64
C ARG A 247 -44.94 22.81 -3.30
N VAL A 248 -45.71 21.72 -3.20
CA VAL A 248 -47.07 21.63 -3.74
C VAL A 248 -48.00 22.63 -3.05
N ASN A 249 -47.90 22.77 -1.73
CA ASN A 249 -48.69 23.73 -0.96
C ASN A 249 -48.33 25.18 -1.31
N SER A 250 -47.04 25.49 -1.45
CA SER A 250 -46.57 26.80 -1.91
C SER A 250 -47.11 27.15 -3.31
N TRP A 251 -47.08 26.19 -4.25
CA TRP A 251 -47.64 26.38 -5.59
C TRP A 251 -49.16 26.58 -5.58
N LYS A 252 -49.89 25.81 -4.76
CA LYS A 252 -51.35 25.98 -4.57
C LYS A 252 -51.67 27.39 -4.05
N SER A 253 -50.92 27.88 -3.07
CA SER A 253 -51.08 29.24 -2.53
C SER A 253 -50.80 30.31 -3.59
N TYR A 254 -49.70 30.21 -4.34
CA TYR A 254 -49.38 31.13 -5.43
C TYR A 254 -50.47 31.17 -6.50
N LYS A 255 -50.97 30.00 -6.93
CA LYS A 255 -52.08 29.92 -7.89
C LYS A 255 -53.34 30.60 -7.35
N ASN A 256 -53.67 30.37 -6.09
CA ASN A 256 -54.84 30.98 -5.46
C ASN A 256 -54.67 32.51 -5.31
N GLU A 257 -53.49 33.01 -4.97
CA GLU A 257 -53.19 34.44 -4.97
C GLU A 257 -53.30 35.06 -6.35
N ASN A 258 -52.79 34.38 -7.38
CA ASN A 258 -52.88 34.89 -8.75
C ASN A 258 -54.33 34.96 -9.24
N ILE A 259 -55.15 33.94 -8.90
CA ILE A 259 -56.60 33.96 -9.17
C ILE A 259 -57.30 35.10 -8.41
N LYS A 260 -56.87 35.41 -7.17
CA LYS A 260 -57.40 36.56 -6.41
C LYS A 260 -57.04 37.88 -7.09
N ASN A 261 -55.78 38.06 -7.48
CA ASN A 261 -55.30 39.26 -8.17
C ASN A 261 -55.97 39.44 -9.53
N GLU A 262 -56.21 38.35 -10.27
CA GLU A 262 -56.93 38.38 -11.55
C GLU A 262 -58.41 38.74 -11.34
N LYS A 263 -59.07 38.17 -10.31
CA LYS A 263 -60.42 38.58 -9.91
C LYS A 263 -60.47 40.04 -9.49
N GLU A 264 -59.53 40.52 -8.66
CA GLU A 264 -59.42 41.93 -8.29
C GLU A 264 -59.21 42.81 -9.52
N PHE A 265 -58.29 42.46 -10.41
CA PHE A 265 -58.06 43.18 -11.67
C PHE A 265 -59.32 43.24 -12.54
N HIS A 266 -60.08 42.15 -12.63
CA HIS A 266 -61.37 42.12 -13.34
C HIS A 266 -62.45 42.95 -12.64
N LEU A 267 -62.49 42.98 -11.30
CA LEU A 267 -63.35 43.87 -10.52
C LEU A 267 -63.00 45.35 -10.80
N TYR A 268 -61.72 45.72 -10.77
CA TYR A 268 -61.26 47.08 -11.07
C TYR A 268 -61.53 47.50 -12.52
N LYS A 269 -61.52 46.57 -13.48
CA LYS A 269 -61.84 46.85 -14.90
C LYS A 269 -63.33 47.15 -15.13
N ASN A 270 -64.21 46.61 -14.30
CA ASN A 270 -65.67 46.74 -14.45
C ASN A 270 -66.27 47.91 -13.64
N ILE A 271 -65.47 48.61 -12.83
CA ILE A 271 -65.90 49.81 -12.12
C ILE A 271 -65.71 51.01 -13.06
N SER A 272 -66.81 51.53 -13.61
CA SER A 272 -66.81 52.83 -14.30
C SER A 272 -66.30 53.91 -13.35
N LYS A 273 -65.38 54.76 -13.83
CA LYS A 273 -64.85 55.89 -13.05
C LYS A 273 -66.01 56.79 -12.60
N ARG A 274 -66.41 56.69 -11.33
CA ARG A 274 -67.25 57.70 -10.68
C ARG A 274 -66.39 58.93 -10.46
N LYS A 275 -66.81 60.09 -10.99
CA LYS A 275 -66.28 61.36 -10.48
C LYS A 275 -66.74 61.48 -9.03
N GLU A 276 -65.81 61.73 -8.11
CA GLU A 276 -66.17 62.18 -6.77
C GLU A 276 -67.04 63.43 -6.90
N GLU A 277 -68.26 63.34 -6.39
CA GLU A 277 -69.07 64.53 -6.16
C GLU A 277 -68.45 65.24 -4.97
N ARG A 278 -67.88 66.43 -5.21
CA ARG A 278 -67.32 67.29 -4.16
C ARG A 278 -68.38 67.56 -3.10
N THR A 279 -68.00 67.49 -1.84
CA THR A 279 -68.89 67.81 -0.72
C THR A 279 -69.33 69.28 -0.80
N GLU A 280 -70.48 69.62 -0.21
CA GLU A 280 -71.00 71.00 -0.22
C GLU A 280 -69.98 72.01 0.36
N GLU A 281 -69.16 71.58 1.31
CA GLU A 281 -68.07 72.37 1.89
C GLU A 281 -66.95 72.67 0.88
N GLU A 282 -66.58 71.70 0.03
CA GLU A 282 -65.59 71.89 -1.04
C GLU A 282 -66.14 72.77 -2.17
N LEU A 283 -67.44 72.65 -2.48
CA LEU A 283 -68.12 73.54 -3.42
C LEU A 283 -68.20 74.98 -2.89
N GLU A 284 -68.45 75.16 -1.59
CA GLU A 284 -68.38 76.47 -0.95
C GLU A 284 -66.97 77.06 -0.95
N GLN A 285 -65.94 76.24 -0.72
CA GLN A 285 -64.54 76.68 -0.79
C GLN A 285 -64.19 77.16 -2.20
N ILE A 286 -64.63 76.45 -3.25
CA ILE A 286 -64.44 76.87 -4.64
C ILE A 286 -65.23 78.16 -4.95
N LYS A 287 -66.46 78.29 -4.44
CA LYS A 287 -67.27 79.51 -4.58
C LYS A 287 -66.64 80.72 -3.89
N LYS A 288 -66.02 80.51 -2.72
CA LYS A 288 -65.23 81.52 -1.99
C LYS A 288 -63.90 81.84 -2.69
N MET A 289 -63.28 80.88 -3.39
CA MET A 289 -62.08 81.09 -4.22
C MET A 289 -62.39 81.83 -5.54
N SER A 290 -63.56 81.65 -6.13
CA SER A 290 -63.98 82.31 -7.37
C SER A 290 -64.22 83.82 -7.23
N ILE A 291 -64.45 84.33 -6.02
CA ILE A 291 -64.67 85.76 -5.77
C ILE A 291 -63.35 86.53 -5.57
N LYS A 292 -62.24 85.82 -5.31
CA LYS A 292 -60.91 86.41 -5.03
C LYS A 292 -59.93 86.43 -6.22
N SER A 293 -60.33 85.97 -7.40
CA SER A 293 -59.46 85.82 -8.57
C SER A 293 -59.94 86.57 -9.82
N ASN A 294 -60.53 87.76 -9.64
CA ASN A 294 -60.83 88.66 -10.75
C ASN A 294 -60.35 90.09 -10.51
N VAL A 295 -59.11 90.22 -10.03
CA VAL A 295 -58.28 91.43 -10.18
C VAL A 295 -56.88 90.91 -10.51
N ASP A 296 -56.28 91.48 -11.55
CA ASP A 296 -54.94 91.19 -12.12
C ASP A 296 -54.86 90.10 -13.20
N ASN A 297 -55.54 90.39 -14.32
CA ASN A 297 -54.93 90.17 -15.63
C ASN A 297 -53.57 90.90 -15.68
N HIS A 298 -52.49 90.26 -16.13
CA HIS A 298 -51.77 90.61 -17.38
C HIS A 298 -50.40 89.90 -17.49
N THR A 299 -50.07 89.50 -18.71
CA THR A 299 -48.73 89.12 -19.23
C THR A 299 -48.22 87.71 -18.82
N TYR A 300 -47.61 86.86 -19.65
CA TYR A 300 -46.83 87.03 -20.89
C TYR A 300 -46.99 85.80 -21.82
N LYS A 301 -46.99 86.10 -23.12
CA LYS A 301 -46.73 85.19 -24.26
C LYS A 301 -45.41 84.40 -24.09
N LYS A 302 -45.35 83.14 -24.50
CA LYS A 302 -44.48 82.67 -25.62
C LYS A 302 -44.59 81.18 -25.96
N ARG A 303 -44.67 80.96 -27.28
CA ARG A 303 -44.43 79.76 -28.10
C ARG A 303 -43.28 78.84 -27.65
N ARG A 304 -43.44 77.54 -27.97
CA ARG A 304 -42.56 76.61 -28.75
C ARG A 304 -43.30 75.24 -28.81
N LYS A 305 -43.53 74.48 -29.91
CA LYS A 305 -42.71 74.02 -31.09
C LYS A 305 -41.26 73.80 -30.66
N ASN A 306 -40.79 72.59 -30.35
CA ASN A 306 -41.01 71.26 -30.91
C ASN A 306 -41.02 70.21 -29.79
#